data_AF-A0AA42Y0K8-F1
#
_entry.id   AF-A0AA42Y0K8-F1
#
_cell.length_a   1.000
_cell.length_b   1.000
_cell.length_c   1.000
_cell.angle_alpha   90.00
_cell.angle_beta   90.00
_cell.angle_gamma   90.00
#
_symmetry.space_group_name_H-M   'P 1'
#
loop_
_entity.id
_entity.type
_entity.pdbx_description
1 polymer ?
#
loop_
_entity_poly.entity_id
_entity_poly.type
_entity_poly.pdbx_seq_one_letter_code
_entity_poly.pdbx_strand_id
1 'polypeptide(L)'
;MVDRVEGLLSPIMRAVLETVSEGVLVLDGAGRVAYSNAAVRRMLHGAGCSEGLEGRVLLDELSQMGGRTSPISLDGSKVCDVVVVPARQNGEPHTLAERERDAIVETLHATRGKLTESARRLGISRTTLWRRLRAYGIDRARWSRSS
;
A
#
# COMPACT_ATOMS: atom_id res chain seq x y z
N MET A 1 -11.49 13.24 -21.08
CA MET A 1 -10.05 13.10 -20.79
C MET A 1 -9.69 11.78 -20.09
N VAL A 2 -10.69 10.98 -19.66
CA VAL A 2 -10.53 9.70 -18.94
C VAL A 2 -10.21 8.52 -19.87
N ASP A 3 -10.58 8.57 -21.15
CA ASP A 3 -10.40 7.48 -22.13
C ASP A 3 -8.95 7.11 -22.49
N ARG A 4 -8.00 8.05 -22.44
CA ARG A 4 -6.65 7.80 -22.98
C ARG A 4 -5.84 6.81 -22.15
N VAL A 5 -6.07 6.76 -20.83
CA VAL A 5 -5.38 5.82 -19.95
C VAL A 5 -6.02 4.43 -20.01
N GLU A 6 -7.33 4.34 -20.21
CA GLU A 6 -8.04 3.07 -20.33
C GLU A 6 -7.66 2.31 -21.59
N GLY A 7 -7.48 3.00 -22.71
CA GLY A 7 -6.99 2.39 -23.96
C GLY A 7 -5.57 1.83 -23.87
N LEU A 8 -4.75 2.34 -22.95
CA LEU A 8 -3.37 1.86 -22.71
C LEU A 8 -3.36 0.55 -21.89
N LEU A 9 -4.35 0.35 -21.02
CA LEU A 9 -4.44 -0.77 -20.09
C LEU A 9 -5.47 -1.80 -20.55
N SER A 10 -5.14 -2.55 -21.61
CA SER A 10 -5.96 -3.64 -22.11
C SER A 10 -6.27 -4.68 -21.01
N PRO A 11 -7.37 -5.45 -21.11
CA PRO A 11 -7.73 -6.46 -20.11
C PRO A 11 -6.61 -7.46 -19.82
N ILE A 12 -5.88 -7.89 -20.86
CA ILE A 12 -4.73 -8.80 -20.73
C ILE A 12 -3.58 -8.12 -19.98
N MET A 13 -3.25 -6.87 -20.32
CA MET A 13 -2.20 -6.11 -19.64
C MET A 13 -2.51 -5.94 -18.16
N ARG A 14 -3.76 -5.59 -17.80
CA ARG A 14 -4.20 -5.50 -16.41
C ARG A 14 -4.02 -6.82 -15.68
N ALA A 15 -4.45 -7.93 -16.28
CA ALA A 15 -4.29 -9.25 -15.67
C ALA A 15 -2.81 -9.61 -15.43
N VAL A 16 -1.92 -9.28 -16.37
CA VAL A 16 -0.48 -9.47 -16.19
C VAL A 16 0.06 -8.59 -15.06
N LEU A 17 -0.29 -7.30 -15.03
CA LEU A 17 0.17 -6.38 -14.00
C LEU A 17 -0.31 -6.78 -12.60
N GLU A 18 -1.46 -7.46 -12.49
CA GLU A 18 -1.98 -8.00 -11.22
C GLU A 18 -1.15 -9.16 -10.66
N THR A 19 -0.45 -9.92 -11.51
CA THR A 19 0.41 -11.05 -11.07
C THR A 19 1.84 -10.63 -10.74
N VAL A 20 2.25 -9.43 -11.16
CA VAL A 20 3.61 -8.92 -10.91
C VAL A 20 3.81 -8.58 -9.43
N SER A 21 4.98 -8.98 -8.90
CA SER A 21 5.36 -8.72 -7.50
C SER A 21 5.66 -7.24 -7.22
N GLU A 22 6.13 -6.51 -8.23
CA GLU A 22 6.37 -5.07 -8.16
C GLU A 22 5.04 -4.31 -8.04
N GLY A 23 5.03 -3.26 -7.22
CA GLY A 23 3.90 -2.37 -7.11
C GLY A 23 3.82 -1.47 -8.34
N VAL A 24 2.76 -1.59 -9.13
CA VAL A 24 2.52 -0.72 -10.29
C VAL A 24 1.29 0.14 -10.02
N LEU A 25 1.48 1.46 -10.05
CA LEU A 25 0.44 2.48 -9.95
C LEU A 25 0.48 3.35 -11.21
N VAL A 26 -0.68 3.60 -11.82
CA VAL A 26 -0.82 4.54 -12.94
C VAL A 26 -1.67 5.70 -12.48
N LEU A 27 -1.19 6.91 -12.76
CA LEU A 27 -1.86 8.16 -12.46
C LEU A 27 -2.29 8.85 -13.76
N ASP A 28 -3.49 9.41 -13.79
CA ASP A 28 -3.92 10.25 -14.91
C ASP A 28 -3.11 11.57 -14.98
N GLY A 29 -3.32 12.36 -16.04
CA GLY A 29 -2.67 13.68 -16.17
C GLY A 29 -3.00 14.69 -15.06
N ALA A 30 -4.00 14.42 -14.22
CA ALA A 30 -4.34 15.22 -13.04
C ALA A 30 -3.69 14.67 -11.75
N GLY A 31 -2.91 13.59 -11.84
CA GLY A 31 -2.26 12.95 -10.69
C GLY A 31 -3.21 12.09 -9.85
N ARG A 32 -4.38 11.70 -10.37
CA ARG A 32 -5.31 10.78 -9.69
C ARG A 32 -5.01 9.34 -10.09
N VAL A 33 -5.29 8.40 -9.19
CA VAL A 33 -5.09 6.98 -9.47
C VAL A 33 -6.04 6.51 -10.56
N ALA A 34 -5.48 6.15 -11.71
CA ALA A 34 -6.18 5.52 -12.81
C ALA A 34 -6.12 3.98 -12.72
N TYR A 35 -5.04 3.43 -12.15
CA TYR A 35 -4.88 1.99 -11.94
C TYR A 35 -3.90 1.71 -10.81
N SER A 36 -4.13 0.63 -10.06
CA SER A 36 -3.18 0.06 -9.10
C SER A 36 -3.27 -1.47 -9.16
N ASN A 37 -2.15 -2.17 -9.03
CA ASN A 37 -2.16 -3.63 -8.93
C ASN A 37 -2.27 -4.13 -7.48
N ALA A 38 -2.44 -5.44 -7.32
CA ALA A 38 -2.52 -6.09 -6.02
C ALA A 38 -1.25 -5.89 -5.17
N ALA A 39 -0.08 -5.72 -5.78
CA ALA A 39 1.15 -5.44 -5.05
C ALA A 39 1.11 -4.07 -4.39
N VAL A 40 0.67 -3.01 -5.09
CA VAL A 40 0.47 -1.68 -4.47
C VAL A 40 -0.52 -1.75 -3.32
N ARG A 41 -1.66 -2.44 -3.50
CA ARG A 41 -2.65 -2.63 -2.43
C ARG A 41 -2.01 -3.30 -1.21
N ARG A 42 -1.27 -4.40 -1.39
CA ARG A 42 -0.55 -5.10 -0.31
C ARG A 42 0.47 -4.21 0.39
N MET A 43 1.27 -3.46 -0.35
CA MET A 43 2.26 -2.53 0.21
C MET A 43 1.61 -1.45 1.08
N LEU A 44 0.50 -0.88 0.61
CA LEU A 44 -0.26 0.14 1.33
C LEU A 44 -0.99 -0.41 2.56
N HIS A 45 -1.50 -1.65 2.49
CA HIS A 45 -2.09 -2.32 3.66
C HIS A 45 -1.07 -2.52 4.78
N GLY A 46 0.16 -2.96 4.46
CA GLY A 46 1.25 -3.10 5.43
C GLY A 46 1.71 -1.74 6.03
N ALA A 47 1.71 -0.69 5.21
CA ALA A 47 2.01 0.68 5.65
C ALA A 47 0.91 1.28 6.54
N GLY A 48 -0.28 0.69 6.58
CA GLY A 48 -1.40 1.26 7.31
C GLY A 48 -2.05 2.45 6.59
N CYS A 49 -2.08 2.42 5.27
CA CYS A 49 -2.84 3.36 4.46
C CYS A 49 -4.26 2.82 4.25
N SER A 50 -5.28 3.67 4.35
CA SER A 50 -6.67 3.31 4.00
C SER A 50 -6.92 3.48 2.50
N GLU A 51 -7.74 2.61 1.92
CA GLU A 51 -8.23 2.76 0.55
C GLU A 51 -8.91 4.14 0.37
N GLY A 52 -8.57 4.87 -0.69
CA GLY A 52 -9.13 6.20 -0.99
C GLY A 52 -8.16 7.39 -0.86
N LEU A 53 -6.86 7.15 -0.68
CA LEU A 53 -5.86 8.22 -0.68
C LEU A 53 -5.77 8.91 -2.06
N GLU A 54 -5.67 10.24 -2.05
CA GLU A 54 -5.36 11.01 -3.25
C GLU A 54 -4.01 10.58 -3.82
N GLY A 55 -3.85 10.62 -5.14
CA GLY A 55 -2.63 10.15 -5.81
C GLY A 55 -1.34 10.82 -5.30
N ARG A 56 -1.43 12.05 -4.75
CA ARG A 56 -0.30 12.71 -4.08
C ARG A 56 0.14 12.05 -2.78
N VAL A 57 -0.79 11.65 -1.92
CA VAL A 57 -0.45 11.00 -0.65
C VAL A 57 0.10 9.60 -0.92
N LEU A 58 -0.45 8.91 -1.92
CA LEU A 58 0.09 7.64 -2.40
C LEU A 58 1.50 7.80 -2.98
N LEU A 59 1.75 8.84 -3.77
CA LEU A 59 3.09 9.11 -4.32
C LEU A 59 4.14 9.30 -3.24
N ASP A 60 3.83 10.00 -2.15
CA ASP A 60 4.77 10.24 -1.06
C ASP A 60 5.14 8.93 -0.34
N GLU A 61 4.14 8.11 -0.01
CA GLU A 61 4.33 6.78 0.57
C GLU A 61 5.10 5.84 -0.37
N LEU A 62 4.72 5.80 -1.65
CA LEU A 62 5.40 4.96 -2.64
C LEU A 62 6.84 5.42 -2.88
N SER A 63 7.09 6.73 -2.86
CA SER A 63 8.44 7.31 -3.00
C SER A 63 9.33 6.94 -1.81
N GLN A 64 8.81 6.98 -0.58
CA GLN A 64 9.52 6.48 0.61
C GLN A 64 9.84 4.97 0.52
N MET A 65 9.05 4.22 -0.24
CA MET A 65 9.31 2.81 -0.54
C MET A 65 10.26 2.56 -1.73
N GLY A 66 10.88 3.62 -2.29
CA GLY A 66 11.77 3.52 -3.44
C GLY A 66 11.05 3.47 -4.79
N GLY A 67 9.76 3.86 -4.80
CA GLY A 67 8.97 4.01 -6.01
C GLY A 67 9.58 5.02 -6.96
N ARG A 68 9.65 4.64 -8.24
CA ARG A 68 10.15 5.49 -9.32
C ARG A 68 8.99 5.90 -10.21
N THR A 69 8.83 7.20 -10.38
CA THR A 69 7.82 7.76 -11.27
C THR A 69 8.42 7.99 -12.66
N SER A 70 7.75 7.51 -13.70
CA SER A 70 8.12 7.70 -15.11
C SER A 70 6.91 8.24 -15.89
N PRO A 71 7.04 9.38 -16.58
CA PRO A 71 5.96 9.90 -17.40
C PRO A 71 5.81 9.08 -18.69
N ILE A 72 4.58 8.70 -19.02
CA ILE A 72 4.23 8.15 -20.33
C ILE A 72 3.66 9.29 -21.16
N SER A 73 4.31 9.56 -22.29
CA SER A 73 3.85 10.54 -23.28
C SER A 73 3.46 9.84 -24.57
N LEU A 74 2.40 10.32 -25.20
CA LEU A 74 1.94 9.91 -26.53
C LEU A 74 1.91 11.17 -27.40
N ASP A 75 2.51 11.11 -28.59
CA ASP A 75 2.61 12.24 -29.52
C ASP A 75 3.18 13.51 -28.87
N GLY A 76 4.17 13.35 -28.00
CA GLY A 76 4.81 14.45 -27.26
C GLY A 76 3.98 15.07 -26.14
N SER A 77 2.74 14.61 -25.93
CA SER A 77 1.87 15.04 -24.82
C SER A 77 1.87 14.01 -23.70
N LYS A 78 2.11 14.46 -22.46
CA LYS A 78 2.02 13.60 -21.27
C LYS A 78 0.61 13.03 -21.12
N VAL A 79 0.49 11.71 -21.07
CA VAL A 79 -0.78 10.98 -20.94
C VAL A 79 -1.01 10.56 -19.49
N CYS A 80 -0.01 9.94 -18.87
CA CYS A 80 -0.07 9.45 -17.49
C CYS A 80 1.32 9.44 -16.84
N ASP A 81 1.35 9.32 -15.51
CA ASP A 81 2.55 8.92 -14.78
C ASP A 81 2.41 7.46 -14.36
N VAL A 82 3.48 6.67 -14.52
CA VAL A 82 3.56 5.32 -13.97
C VAL A 82 4.56 5.34 -12.83
N VAL A 83 4.11 4.87 -11.68
CA VAL A 83 4.95 4.65 -10.51
C VAL A 83 5.20 3.15 -10.40
N VAL A 84 6.46 2.76 -10.49
CA VAL A 84 6.90 1.39 -10.24
C VAL A 84 7.62 1.35 -8.92
N VAL A 85 7.10 0.57 -8.00
CA VAL A 85 7.64 0.33 -6.67
C VAL A 85 8.26 -1.05 -6.74
N PRO A 86 9.60 -1.16 -6.63
CA PRO A 86 10.24 -2.46 -6.67
C PRO A 86 9.60 -3.33 -5.58
N ALA A 87 9.29 -4.57 -5.93
CA ALA A 87 8.98 -5.56 -4.92
C ALA A 87 10.18 -5.56 -3.97
N ARG A 88 9.98 -5.17 -2.70
CA ARG A 88 11.01 -5.37 -1.68
C ARG A 88 11.44 -6.83 -1.83
N GLN A 89 12.69 -7.04 -2.26
CA GLN A 89 13.10 -8.29 -2.87
C GLN A 89 12.73 -9.45 -1.95
N ASN A 90 12.20 -10.52 -2.56
CA ASN A 90 11.67 -11.72 -1.94
C ASN A 90 12.77 -12.57 -1.24
N GLY A 91 13.57 -11.93 -0.39
CA GLY A 91 14.85 -12.41 0.14
C GLY A 91 15.63 -11.38 0.96
N GLU A 92 15.22 -10.10 1.05
CA GLU A 92 15.67 -9.26 2.16
C GLU A 92 15.07 -9.84 3.45
N PRO A 93 15.87 -10.12 4.50
CA PRO A 93 15.33 -10.63 5.74
C PRO A 93 14.35 -9.57 6.23
N HIS A 94 13.04 -9.84 6.14
CA HIS A 94 12.11 -9.13 7.01
C HIS A 94 12.71 -9.31 8.39
N THR A 95 13.17 -8.22 8.96
CA THR A 95 13.64 -8.26 10.33
C THR A 95 12.48 -8.85 11.13
N LEU A 96 12.77 -9.61 12.19
CA LEU A 96 11.70 -10.16 13.03
C LEU A 96 10.70 -9.06 13.44
N ALA A 97 11.20 -7.82 13.57
CA ALA A 97 10.43 -6.63 13.82
C ALA A 97 9.43 -6.25 12.70
N GLU A 98 9.78 -6.38 11.42
CA GLU A 98 8.86 -6.10 10.30
C GLU A 98 7.78 -7.17 10.19
N ARG A 99 8.13 -8.46 10.31
CA ARG A 99 7.12 -9.54 10.34
C ARG A 99 6.18 -9.39 11.53
N GLU A 100 6.73 -9.00 12.68
CA GLU A 100 5.94 -8.73 13.88
C GLU A 100 5.01 -7.54 13.68
N ARG A 101 5.47 -6.46 13.02
CA ARG A 101 4.65 -5.32 12.67
C ARG A 101 3.48 -5.73 11.76
N ASP A 102 3.76 -6.49 10.70
CA ASP A 102 2.73 -6.94 9.76
C ASP A 102 1.67 -7.81 10.43
N ALA A 103 2.10 -8.78 11.25
CA ALA A 103 1.19 -9.63 12.02
C ALA A 103 0.31 -8.82 12.98
N ILE A 104 0.87 -7.78 13.61
CA ILE A 104 0.11 -6.87 14.48
C ILE A 104 -0.94 -6.09 13.68
N VAL A 105 -0.57 -5.51 12.54
CA VAL A 105 -1.47 -4.73 11.68
C VAL A 105 -2.60 -5.61 11.14
N GLU A 106 -2.28 -6.79 10.63
CA GLU A 106 -3.26 -7.75 10.12
C GLU A 106 -4.25 -8.18 11.21
N THR A 107 -3.75 -8.45 12.42
CA THR A 107 -4.62 -8.80 13.54
C THR A 107 -5.52 -7.64 13.96
N LEU A 108 -5.02 -6.40 13.94
CA LEU A 108 -5.83 -5.21 14.20
C LEU A 108 -6.95 -5.05 13.16
N HIS A 109 -6.67 -5.29 11.88
CA HIS A 109 -7.69 -5.34 10.83
C HIS A 109 -8.75 -6.41 11.12
N ALA A 110 -8.32 -7.65 11.36
CA ALA A 110 -9.23 -8.78 11.59
C ALA A 110 -10.11 -8.62 12.86
N THR A 111 -9.67 -7.80 13.81
CA THR A 111 -10.37 -7.54 15.08
C THR A 111 -11.05 -6.18 15.14
N ARG A 112 -11.03 -5.41 14.04
CA ARG A 112 -11.56 -4.04 13.95
C ARG A 112 -11.01 -3.14 15.06
N GLY A 113 -9.70 -3.22 15.32
CA GLY A 113 -9.01 -2.40 16.31
C GLY A 113 -9.26 -2.79 17.78
N LYS A 114 -9.96 -3.89 18.07
CA LYS A 114 -10.22 -4.36 19.45
C LYS A 114 -8.94 -4.89 20.10
N LEU A 115 -8.13 -4.00 20.68
CA LEU A 115 -6.81 -4.31 21.26
C LEU A 115 -6.76 -5.55 22.16
N THR A 116 -7.77 -5.75 23.03
CA THR A 116 -7.82 -6.93 23.91
C THR A 116 -7.95 -8.22 23.10
N GLU A 117 -8.79 -8.21 22.06
CA GLU A 117 -8.97 -9.35 21.16
C GLU A 117 -7.74 -9.53 20.26
N SER A 118 -7.13 -8.44 19.78
CA SER A 118 -5.93 -8.51 18.95
C SER A 118 -4.75 -9.09 19.74
N ALA A 119 -4.54 -8.65 20.98
CA ALA A 119 -3.50 -9.18 21.86
C ALA A 119 -3.72 -10.68 22.14
N ARG A 120 -4.97 -11.08 22.41
CA ARG A 120 -5.34 -12.48 22.60
C ARG A 120 -5.02 -13.34 21.38
N ARG A 121 -5.33 -12.87 20.17
CA ARG A 121 -5.05 -13.59 18.92
C ARG A 121 -3.55 -13.70 18.61
N LEU A 122 -2.78 -12.67 18.95
CA LEU A 122 -1.32 -12.67 18.79
C LEU A 122 -0.59 -13.47 19.88
N GLY A 123 -1.28 -13.93 20.94
CA GLY A 123 -0.67 -14.64 22.06
C GLY A 123 0.22 -13.76 22.95
N ILE A 124 0.03 -12.44 22.93
CA ILE A 124 0.82 -11.47 23.71
C ILE A 124 -0.05 -10.69 24.71
N SER A 125 0.58 -10.08 25.71
CA SER A 125 -0.13 -9.18 26.62
C SER A 125 -0.54 -7.88 25.90
N ARG A 126 -1.63 -7.26 26.38
CA ARG A 126 -2.08 -5.95 25.89
C ARG A 126 -1.01 -4.86 26.05
N THR A 127 -0.18 -4.93 27.09
CA THR A 127 0.92 -3.99 27.33
C THR A 127 2.07 -4.19 26.33
N THR A 128 2.39 -5.43 25.97
CA THR A 128 3.38 -5.73 24.91
C THR A 128 2.88 -5.25 23.55
N LEU A 129 1.63 -5.53 23.20
CA LEU A 129 1.03 -5.00 21.97
C LEU A 129 1.14 -3.47 21.91
N TRP A 130 0.81 -2.78 23.00
CA TRP A 130 0.89 -1.32 23.04
C TRP A 130 2.32 -0.76 22.88
N ARG A 131 3.32 -1.42 23.48
CA ARG A 131 4.74 -1.05 23.27
C ARG A 131 5.15 -1.23 21.81
N ARG A 132 4.71 -2.31 21.16
CA ARG A 132 4.99 -2.56 19.73
C ARG A 132 4.30 -1.54 18.83
N LEU A 133 3.05 -1.20 19.09
CA LEU A 133 2.35 -0.15 18.34
C LEU A 133 3.09 1.19 18.39
N ARG A 134 3.59 1.58 19.57
CA ARG A 134 4.44 2.78 19.69
C ARG A 134 5.76 2.66 18.96
N ALA A 135 6.44 1.53 19.09
CA ALA A 135 7.73 1.29 18.43
C ALA A 135 7.63 1.34 16.90
N TYR A 136 6.48 0.92 16.35
CA TYR A 136 6.22 0.90 14.91
C TYR A 136 5.46 2.13 14.40
N GLY A 137 5.21 3.14 15.24
CA GLY A 137 4.47 4.34 14.84
C GLY A 137 3.02 4.10 14.44
N ILE A 138 2.40 2.99 14.87
CA ILE A 138 1.02 2.66 14.53
C ILE A 138 0.09 3.46 15.45
N ASP A 139 -0.54 4.51 14.90
CA ASP A 139 -1.47 5.34 15.64
C ASP A 139 -2.78 4.59 15.93
N ARG A 140 -3.14 4.53 17.21
CA ARG A 140 -4.39 3.93 17.68
C ARG A 140 -5.62 4.72 17.26
N ALA A 141 -5.53 6.05 17.11
CA ALA A 141 -6.66 6.88 16.73
C ALA A 141 -7.21 6.52 15.34
N ARG A 142 -6.34 5.98 14.47
CA ARG A 142 -6.74 5.41 13.17
C ARG A 142 -7.71 4.23 13.32
N TRP A 143 -7.60 3.45 14.38
CA TRP A 143 -8.36 2.22 14.59
C TRP A 143 -9.58 2.39 15.50
N SER A 144 -9.69 3.52 16.21
CA SER A 144 -10.81 3.81 17.11
C SER A 144 -11.97 4.54 16.45
N ARG A 145 -11.89 4.89 15.15
CA ARG A 145 -12.93 5.65 14.42
C ARG A 145 -13.92 4.79 13.64
N SER A 146 -13.90 3.48 13.81
CA SER A 146 -14.88 2.55 13.24
C SER A 146 -15.86 2.11 14.33
N SER A 147 -16.77 3.00 14.73
CA SER A 147 -17.95 2.68 15.53
C SER A 147 -19.15 3.40 14.96
#